data_AF-U3GUY5-F1
#
_entry.id   AF-U3GUY5-F1
#
_cell.length_a   1.000
_cell.length_b   1.000
_cell.length_c   1.000
_cell.angle_alpha   90.00
_cell.angle_beta   90.00
_cell.angle_gamma   90.00
#
_symmetry.space_group_name_H-M   'P 1'
#
loop_
_entity.id
_entity.type
_entity.pdbx_description
1 polymer ?
#
loop_
_entity_poly.entity_id
_entity_poly.type
_entity_poly.pdbx_seq_one_letter_code
_entity_poly.pdbx_strand_id
1 'polypeptide(L)' 'MFGFKKKTQESVHMAAEKTNTPLSNEMTMMMAQELPILDSASRTRVYEILNAYLGPQISSQEELPEEIRTIMDL' A
#
# COMPACT_ATOMS: atom_id res chain seq x y z
N MET A 1 -21.68 -26.68 27.25
CA MET A 1 -20.37 -26.15 26.80
C MET A 1 -20.63 -25.23 25.61
N PHE A 2 -20.60 -23.92 25.80
CA PHE A 2 -20.75 -22.95 24.70
C PHE A 2 -19.41 -22.27 24.48
N GLY A 3 -18.73 -22.66 23.40
CA GLY A 3 -17.47 -22.07 22.97
C GLY A 3 -17.72 -20.75 22.26
N PHE A 4 -17.32 -19.65 22.89
CA PHE A 4 -17.27 -18.34 22.24
C PHE A 4 -16.12 -18.34 21.23
N LYS A 5 -16.41 -18.64 19.97
CA LYS A 5 -15.50 -18.35 18.86
C LYS A 5 -15.43 -16.84 18.70
N LYS A 6 -14.33 -16.23 19.17
CA LYS A 6 -13.96 -14.86 18.82
C LYS A 6 -13.91 -14.79 17.29
N LYS A 7 -14.85 -14.06 16.67
CA LYS A 7 -14.67 -13.63 15.29
C LYS A 7 -13.46 -12.72 15.30
N THR A 8 -12.39 -13.14 14.64
CA THR A 8 -11.28 -12.27 14.27
C THR A 8 -11.91 -11.14 13.46
N GLN A 9 -12.11 -9.98 14.09
CA GLN A 9 -12.45 -8.78 13.35
C GLN A 9 -11.24 -8.50 12.48
N GLU A 10 -11.30 -8.90 11.21
CA GLU A 10 -10.46 -8.31 10.19
C GLU A 10 -10.64 -6.81 10.32
N SER A 11 -9.57 -6.12 10.72
CA SER A 11 -9.55 -4.68 10.82
C SER A 11 -9.80 -4.14 9.42
N VAL A 12 -11.04 -3.76 9.14
CA VAL A 12 -11.45 -3.21 7.85
C VAL A 12 -10.77 -1.84 7.70
N HIS A 13 -9.60 -1.84 7.07
CA HIS A 13 -8.81 -0.64 6.83
C HIS A 13 -9.43 0.10 5.63
N MET A 14 -10.33 1.05 5.90
CA MET A 14 -11.07 1.81 4.89
C MET A 14 -10.18 2.52 3.84
N ALA A 15 -8.91 2.80 4.15
CA ALA A 15 -7.96 3.37 3.21
C ALA A 15 -7.59 2.40 2.07
N ALA A 16 -7.53 1.10 2.36
CA ALA A 16 -7.22 0.07 1.37
C ALA A 16 -8.41 -0.26 0.46
N GLU A 17 -9.64 -0.23 0.98
CA GLU A 17 -10.84 -0.52 0.17
C GLU A 17 -11.21 0.59 -0.82
N LYS A 18 -10.78 1.83 -0.59
CA LYS A 18 -11.14 2.99 -1.45
C LYS A 18 -10.06 3.37 -2.46
N THR A 19 -8.89 2.74 -2.41
CA THR A 19 -7.78 3.08 -3.28
C THR A 19 -7.55 1.93 -4.25
N ASN A 20 -7.76 2.16 -5.54
CA ASN A 20 -7.50 1.16 -6.57
C ASN A 20 -6.00 1.13 -6.91
N THR A 21 -5.16 0.79 -5.93
CA THR A 21 -3.72 0.60 -6.11
C THR A 21 -3.39 -0.88 -6.24
N PRO A 22 -2.28 -1.24 -6.91
CA PRO A 22 -1.79 -2.62 -6.93
C PRO A 22 -1.14 -3.04 -5.60
N LEU A 23 -1.34 -2.30 -4.51
CA LEU A 23 -0.69 -2.55 -3.22
C LEU A 23 -1.56 -3.49 -2.35
N SER A 24 -0.92 -4.28 -1.50
CA SER A 24 -1.61 -4.96 -0.40
C SER A 24 -2.13 -3.94 0.63
N ASN A 25 -3.02 -4.36 1.51
CA ASN A 25 -3.51 -3.51 2.60
C ASN A 25 -2.37 -3.00 3.49
N GLU A 26 -1.40 -3.87 3.78
CA GLU A 26 -0.23 -3.54 4.61
C GLU A 26 0.67 -2.52 3.92
N MET A 27 0.99 -2.72 2.64
CA MET A 27 1.77 -1.77 1.85
C MET A 27 1.02 -0.44 1.70
N THR A 28 -0.29 -0.46 1.49
CA THR A 28 -1.12 0.76 1.42
C THR A 28 -1.05 1.56 2.72
N MET A 29 -1.12 0.88 3.88
CA MET A 29 -0.96 1.57 5.16
C MET A 29 0.46 2.09 5.37
N MET A 30 1.49 1.33 4.99
CA MET A 30 2.88 1.79 5.08
C MET A 30 3.08 3.08 4.26
N MET A 31 2.56 3.11 3.03
CA MET A 31 2.59 4.30 2.17
C MET A 31 1.80 5.46 2.77
N ALA A 32 0.63 5.18 3.37
CA ALA A 32 -0.24 6.18 3.98
C ALA A 32 0.29 6.74 5.31
N GLN A 33 1.20 6.02 6.00
CA GLN A 33 1.85 6.48 7.23
C GLN A 33 3.02 7.46 6.98
N GLU A 34 3.23 7.86 5.72
CA GLU A 34 4.11 8.96 5.28
C GLU A 34 5.58 8.89 5.78
N LEU A 35 6.26 7.80 5.45
CA LEU A 35 7.73 7.79 5.40
C LEU A 35 8.19 7.32 4.01
N PRO A 36 8.84 8.20 3.20
CA PRO A 36 9.22 9.60 3.43
C PRO A 36 8.11 10.64 3.10
N ILE A 37 8.25 11.86 3.65
CA ILE A 37 7.46 13.02 3.21
C ILE A 37 7.88 13.36 1.77
N LEU A 38 7.07 12.95 0.81
CA LEU A 38 7.26 13.27 -0.60
C LEU A 38 6.74 14.68 -0.89
N ASP A 39 7.45 15.42 -1.75
CA ASP A 39 6.91 16.62 -2.34
C ASP A 39 5.74 16.27 -3.29
N SER A 40 4.95 17.29 -3.66
CA SER A 40 3.76 17.07 -4.49
C SER A 40 4.07 16.38 -5.83
N ALA A 41 5.24 16.67 -6.42
CA ALA A 41 5.66 16.07 -7.68
C ALA A 41 6.01 14.59 -7.51
N SER A 42 6.83 14.24 -6.51
CA SER A 42 7.19 12.84 -6.24
C SER A 42 5.99 12.00 -5.88
N ARG A 43 5.06 12.53 -5.06
CA ARG A 43 3.81 11.83 -4.72
C ARG A 43 2.95 11.56 -5.97
N THR A 44 2.83 12.54 -6.86
CA THR A 44 2.12 12.37 -8.13
C THR A 44 2.77 11.27 -8.97
N ARG A 45 4.11 11.29 -9.07
CA ARG A 45 4.88 10.32 -9.84
C ARG A 45 4.69 8.89 -9.32
N VAL A 46 4.71 8.69 -8.00
CA VAL A 46 4.42 7.38 -7.40
C VAL A 46 3.04 6.87 -7.81
N TYR A 47 2.01 7.72 -7.75
CA TYR A 47 0.66 7.31 -8.17
C TYR A 47 0.55 7.01 -9.67
N GLU A 48 1.23 7.76 -10.54
CA GLU A 48 1.29 7.45 -11.98
C GLU A 48 1.86 6.06 -12.23
N ILE A 49 2.98 5.73 -11.57
CA ILE A 49 3.64 4.44 -11.70
C ILE A 49 2.72 3.32 -11.18
N LEU A 50 2.10 3.51 -10.01
CA LEU A 50 1.16 2.54 -9.44
C LEU A 50 -0.08 2.33 -10.32
N ASN A 51 -0.61 3.39 -10.93
CA ASN A 51 -1.76 3.32 -11.84
C ASN A 51 -1.42 2.62 -13.16
N ALA A 52 -0.18 2.76 -13.65
CA ALA A 52 0.29 2.12 -14.88
C ALA A 52 0.79 0.68 -14.68
N TYR A 53 0.92 0.23 -13.44
CA TYR A 53 1.48 -1.08 -13.11
C TYR A 53 0.47 -2.20 -13.41
N LEU A 54 0.85 -3.11 -14.30
CA LEU A 54 0.02 -4.24 -14.77
C LEU A 54 0.44 -5.59 -14.13
N GLY A 55 1.34 -5.58 -13.15
CA GLY A 55 1.86 -6.77 -12.51
C GLY A 55 0.97 -7.32 -11.38
N PRO A 56 1.44 -8.37 -10.66
CA PRO A 56 0.74 -8.92 -9.51
C PRO A 56 0.71 -7.92 -8.35
N GLN A 57 -0.21 -8.14 -7.40
CA GLN A 57 -0.31 -7.30 -6.21
C GLN A 57 1.03 -7.23 -5.46
N ILE A 58 1.47 -6.02 -5.15
CA ILE A 58 2.70 -5.70 -4.43
C ILE A 58 2.44 -5.88 -2.94
N SER A 59 3.13 -6.83 -2.34
CA SER A 59 2.98 -7.21 -0.94
C SER A 59 4.17 -6.84 -0.08
N SER A 60 5.32 -6.51 -0.68
CA SER A 60 6.54 -6.07 0.01
C SER A 60 7.22 -4.89 -0.69
N GLN A 61 8.22 -4.30 -0.02
CA GLN A 61 8.97 -3.16 -0.56
C GLN A 61 9.84 -3.55 -1.76
N GLU A 62 10.37 -4.78 -1.77
CA GLU A 62 11.25 -5.29 -2.83
C GLU A 62 10.51 -5.49 -4.16
N GLU A 63 9.19 -5.69 -4.09
CA GLU A 63 8.29 -5.83 -5.24
C GLU A 63 7.88 -4.48 -5.84
N LEU A 64 8.18 -3.36 -5.18
CA LEU A 64 7.91 -2.03 -5.74
C LEU A 64 8.73 -1.81 -7.02
N PRO A 65 8.13 -1.16 -8.04
CA PRO A 65 8.87 -0.63 -9.17
C PRO A 65 10.11 0.13 -8.72
N GLU A 66 11.23 -0.09 -9.41
CA GLU A 66 12.54 0.46 -9.04
C GLU A 66 12.49 1.98 -8.82
N GLU A 67 11.79 2.70 -9.71
CA GLU A 67 11.62 4.15 -9.61
C GLU A 67 10.91 4.59 -8.32
N ILE A 68 9.90 3.83 -7.85
CA ILE A 68 9.23 4.14 -6.57
C ILE A 68 10.19 3.92 -5.41
N ARG A 69 10.98 2.85 -5.41
CA ARG A 69 11.98 2.60 -4.36
C ARG A 69 13.02 3.73 -4.28
N THR A 70 13.47 4.22 -5.43
CA THR A 70 14.38 5.38 -5.49
C THR A 70 13.73 6.65 -4.97
N ILE A 71 12.48 6.95 -5.35
CA ILE A 71 11.75 8.12 -4.86
C ILE A 71 11.56 8.05 -3.34
N MET A 72 11.35 6.85 -2.81
CA MET A 72 11.07 6.61 -1.39
C MET A 72 12.30 6.31 -0.54
N ASP A 73 13.50 6.24 -1.13
CA ASP A 73 14.76 5.89 -0.45
C ASP A 73 14.66 4.54 0.32
N LEU A 74 14.10 3.52 -0.35
CA LEU A 74 13.87 2.15 0.17
C LEU A 74 14.90 1.14 -0.33
#